data_AF-A0A225WFG8-F1
#
_entry.id   AF-A0A225WFG8-F1
#
_cell.length_a   1.000
_cell.length_b   1.000
_cell.length_c   1.000
_cell.angle_alpha   90.00
_cell.angle_beta   90.00
_cell.angle_gamma   90.00
#
_symmetry.space_group_name_H-M   'P 1'
#
loop_
_entity.id
_entity.type
_entity.pdbx_description
1 polymer ?
#
loop_
_entity_poly.entity_id
_entity_poly.type
_entity_poly.pdbx_seq_one_letter_code
_entity_poly.pdbx_strand_id
1 'polypeptide(L)'
;MKKSMKLLAQQANARSWTIALLDYFQKRFFRVYPLFAVTAIVLSFMSFENQHRYFRLKKPGDYELSKVLAFYTDYRPHVFWTLPLEIGYYFVIPAFVLIALGLRRYWWLGVGPLLVWIIHEGFYTYRNNHMPLAPHLHTFMAGSLGAVTFVKLDLWIKTTEFSFRWWHTLFLRVVEGLAIALMLSVSFQGLFFDWIHADPVPAAPGFGFVSVQMTIVFVIEMIRPSCISTMFEWSVLRYWGKISFSVYLLHSFIVDYPPVSHQKKYFNRFFARFALILLLATASYHLIEYPSQLLAQRISKFLAARERNDSGSGLVRFTCMDRISMRKQKVPMEEK
;
A
#
# COMPACT_ATOMS: atom_id res chain seq x y z
N MET A 1 8.34 12.09 -1.66
CA MET A 1 9.75 12.49 -1.65
C MET A 1 10.18 13.25 -2.91
N LYS A 2 10.25 12.63 -4.10
CA LYS A 2 10.71 13.31 -5.35
C LYS A 2 9.95 14.60 -5.69
N LYS A 3 8.61 14.60 -5.56
CA LYS A 3 7.78 15.82 -5.76
C LYS A 3 8.14 16.94 -4.76
N SER A 4 8.28 16.59 -3.48
CA SER A 4 8.69 17.54 -2.42
C SER A 4 10.10 18.06 -2.62
N MET A 5 11.04 17.24 -3.10
CA MET A 5 12.39 17.69 -3.47
C MET A 5 12.35 18.74 -4.58
N LYS A 6 11.53 18.54 -5.62
CA LYS A 6 11.34 19.51 -6.70
C LYS A 6 10.77 20.83 -6.17
N LEU A 7 9.77 20.78 -5.30
CA LEU A 7 9.18 21.98 -4.68
C LEU A 7 10.18 22.75 -3.81
N LEU A 8 11.01 22.06 -3.02
CA LEU A 8 12.07 22.68 -2.22
C LEU A 8 13.15 23.31 -3.12
N ALA A 9 13.57 22.63 -4.19
CA ALA A 9 14.54 23.16 -5.14
C ALA A 9 14.02 24.41 -5.88
N GLN A 10 12.71 24.50 -6.10
CA GLN A 10 12.05 25.60 -6.78
C GLN A 10 11.64 26.76 -5.84
N GLN A 11 11.99 26.71 -4.55
CA GLN A 11 11.54 27.68 -3.53
C GLN A 11 10.03 27.95 -3.63
N ALA A 12 9.24 26.88 -3.79
CA ALA A 12 7.83 27.00 -4.11
C ALA A 12 7.05 27.76 -3.02
N ASN A 13 6.17 28.65 -3.44
CA ASN A 13 5.34 29.46 -2.57
C ASN A 13 4.34 28.60 -1.76
N ALA A 14 3.81 29.12 -0.66
CA ALA A 14 2.87 28.42 0.23
C ALA A 14 1.65 27.86 -0.55
N ARG A 15 1.19 28.59 -1.57
CA ARG A 15 0.09 28.17 -2.45
C ARG A 15 0.40 26.86 -3.21
N SER A 16 1.61 26.71 -3.76
CA SER A 16 2.03 25.50 -4.48
C SER A 16 2.13 24.29 -3.55
N TRP A 17 2.55 24.51 -2.29
CA TRP A 17 2.51 23.48 -1.25
C TRP A 17 1.09 23.03 -0.93
N THR A 18 0.16 23.98 -0.76
CA THR A 18 -1.26 23.67 -0.54
C THR A 18 -1.86 22.90 -1.71
N ILE A 19 -1.59 23.31 -2.96
CA ILE A 19 -2.04 22.59 -4.15
C ILE A 19 -1.45 21.17 -4.20
N ALA A 20 -0.17 21.01 -3.85
CA ALA A 20 0.47 19.71 -3.82
C ALA A 20 -0.11 18.78 -2.74
N LEU A 21 -0.49 19.32 -1.57
CA LEU A 21 -1.17 18.59 -0.49
C LEU A 21 -2.60 18.22 -0.88
N LEU A 22 -3.37 19.15 -1.45
CA LEU A 22 -4.70 18.89 -1.98
C LEU A 22 -4.65 17.79 -3.06
N ASP A 23 -3.68 17.88 -3.98
CA ASP A 23 -3.46 16.86 -5.00
C ASP A 23 -3.12 15.48 -4.41
N TYR A 24 -2.40 15.47 -3.30
CA TYR A 24 -2.05 14.25 -2.59
C TYR A 24 -3.26 13.61 -1.89
N PHE A 25 -4.05 14.39 -1.14
CA PHE A 25 -5.20 13.89 -0.41
C PHE A 25 -6.33 13.46 -1.36
N GLN A 26 -6.61 14.24 -2.41
CA GLN A 26 -7.67 13.88 -3.36
C GLN A 26 -7.40 12.53 -4.03
N LYS A 27 -6.16 12.25 -4.45
CA LYS A 27 -5.83 11.00 -5.15
C LYS A 27 -6.05 9.79 -4.28
N ARG A 28 -5.78 9.94 -2.98
CA ARG A 28 -5.95 8.89 -1.99
C ARG A 28 -7.41 8.70 -1.60
N PHE A 29 -8.14 9.79 -1.46
CA PHE A 29 -9.58 9.77 -1.26
C PHE A 29 -10.28 9.02 -2.41
N PHE A 30 -10.07 9.43 -3.66
CA PHE A 30 -10.69 8.80 -4.84
C PHE A 30 -10.19 7.39 -5.13
N ARG A 31 -9.07 6.96 -4.55
CA ARG A 31 -8.60 5.59 -4.64
C ARG A 31 -9.36 4.65 -3.70
N VAL A 32 -9.67 5.12 -2.48
CA VAL A 32 -10.14 4.26 -1.37
C VAL A 32 -11.63 4.47 -1.10
N TYR A 33 -12.06 5.73 -0.95
CA TYR A 33 -13.37 6.06 -0.39
C TYR A 33 -14.57 5.70 -1.30
N PRO A 34 -14.56 5.92 -2.63
CA PRO A 34 -15.72 5.64 -3.47
C PRO A 34 -16.19 4.19 -3.42
N LEU A 35 -15.26 3.23 -3.57
CA LEU A 35 -15.60 1.81 -3.51
C LEU A 35 -16.02 1.40 -2.09
N PHE A 36 -15.36 1.93 -1.07
CA PHE A 36 -15.78 1.77 0.32
C PHE A 36 -17.22 2.25 0.55
N ALA A 37 -17.55 3.46 0.11
CA ALA A 37 -18.87 4.06 0.29
C ALA A 37 -19.96 3.24 -0.42
N VAL A 38 -19.73 2.82 -1.67
CA VAL A 38 -20.66 1.94 -2.38
C VAL A 38 -20.84 0.62 -1.63
N THR A 39 -19.76 0.02 -1.14
CA THR A 39 -19.84 -1.24 -0.38
C THR A 39 -20.64 -1.07 0.92
N ALA A 40 -20.42 0.01 1.66
CA ALA A 40 -21.20 0.33 2.86
C ALA A 40 -22.69 0.57 2.52
N ILE A 41 -23.00 1.30 1.45
CA ILE A 41 -24.38 1.52 1.01
C ILE A 41 -25.04 0.18 0.64
N VAL A 42 -24.37 -0.67 -0.13
CA VAL A 42 -24.88 -2.00 -0.51
C VAL A 42 -25.16 -2.85 0.74
N LEU A 43 -24.27 -2.83 1.74
CA LEU A 43 -24.49 -3.51 3.02
C LEU A 43 -25.70 -2.98 3.78
N SER A 44 -25.97 -1.68 3.72
CA SER A 44 -27.13 -1.08 4.39
C SER A 44 -28.47 -1.59 3.85
N PHE A 45 -28.51 -2.01 2.59
CA PHE A 45 -29.70 -2.58 1.96
C PHE A 45 -29.83 -4.11 2.18
N MET A 46 -28.82 -4.78 2.72
CA MET A 46 -28.87 -6.22 2.98
C MET A 46 -29.63 -6.54 4.27
N SER A 47 -30.23 -7.73 4.32
CA SER A 47 -30.81 -8.26 5.55
C SER A 47 -29.76 -8.43 6.65
N PHE A 48 -30.19 -8.35 7.91
CA PHE A 48 -29.31 -8.51 9.06
C PHE A 48 -28.53 -9.84 9.04
N GLU A 49 -29.16 -10.93 8.57
CA GLU A 49 -28.49 -12.23 8.44
C GLU A 49 -27.25 -12.14 7.52
N ASN A 50 -27.37 -11.44 6.39
CA ASN A 50 -26.27 -11.25 5.46
C ASN A 50 -25.22 -10.28 6.00
N GLN A 51 -25.65 -9.22 6.68
CA GLN A 51 -24.75 -8.29 7.37
C GLN A 51 -23.92 -8.99 8.45
N HIS A 52 -24.54 -9.85 9.27
CA HIS A 52 -23.85 -10.69 10.25
C HIS A 52 -22.89 -11.67 9.56
N ARG A 53 -23.31 -12.32 8.47
CA ARG A 53 -22.50 -13.31 7.74
C ARG A 53 -21.24 -12.71 7.14
N TYR A 54 -21.35 -11.65 6.35
CA TYR A 54 -20.22 -11.11 5.58
C TYR A 54 -19.36 -10.12 6.39
N PHE A 55 -19.96 -9.43 7.35
CA PHE A 55 -19.33 -8.31 8.06
C PHE A 55 -19.32 -8.47 9.59
N ARG A 56 -19.75 -9.63 10.10
CA ARG A 56 -19.65 -10.06 11.53
C ARG A 56 -20.31 -9.09 12.52
N LEU A 57 -21.42 -8.47 12.12
CA LEU A 57 -22.20 -7.55 12.95
C LEU A 57 -22.93 -8.29 14.07
N LYS A 58 -22.73 -7.89 15.34
CA LYS A 58 -23.24 -8.65 16.49
C LYS A 58 -24.73 -8.41 16.76
N LYS A 59 -25.24 -7.19 16.56
CA LYS A 59 -26.67 -6.86 16.78
C LYS A 59 -27.27 -6.07 15.61
N PRO A 60 -28.60 -6.14 15.39
CA PRO A 60 -29.28 -5.43 14.31
C PRO A 60 -29.15 -3.89 14.38
N GLY A 61 -29.02 -3.32 15.58
CA GLY A 61 -28.82 -1.89 15.79
C GLY A 61 -27.37 -1.41 15.66
N ASP A 62 -26.40 -2.33 15.48
CA ASP A 62 -24.97 -1.99 15.43
C ASP A 62 -24.54 -1.55 14.02
N TYR A 63 -25.47 -1.48 13.06
CA TYR A 63 -25.21 -1.01 11.70
C TYR A 63 -25.90 0.32 11.42
N GLU A 64 -25.13 1.40 11.52
CA GLU A 64 -25.57 2.73 11.12
C GLU A 64 -24.71 3.25 9.97
N LEU A 65 -25.31 3.42 8.79
CA LEU A 65 -24.60 3.80 7.57
C LEU A 65 -23.80 5.09 7.75
N SER A 66 -24.37 6.10 8.41
CA SER A 66 -23.69 7.38 8.68
C SER A 66 -22.43 7.19 9.53
N LYS A 67 -22.52 6.37 10.59
CA LYS A 67 -21.39 6.08 11.49
C LYS A 67 -20.32 5.21 10.81
N VAL A 68 -20.73 4.26 9.98
CA VAL A 68 -19.81 3.44 9.16
C VAL A 68 -19.05 4.32 8.18
N LEU A 69 -19.75 5.18 7.42
CA LEU A 69 -19.14 6.10 6.46
C LEU A 69 -18.19 7.10 7.13
N ALA A 70 -18.49 7.51 8.36
CA ALA A 70 -17.64 8.38 9.17
C ALA A 70 -16.55 7.64 9.97
N PHE A 71 -16.38 6.32 9.80
CA PHE A 71 -15.37 5.50 10.47
C PHE A 71 -15.40 5.50 12.01
N TYR A 72 -16.58 5.64 12.63
CA TYR A 72 -16.72 5.54 14.08
C TYR A 72 -16.20 4.21 14.63
N THR A 73 -15.48 4.24 15.75
CA THR A 73 -14.70 3.11 16.29
C THR A 73 -15.50 1.82 16.44
N ASP A 74 -16.73 1.92 16.96
CA ASP A 74 -17.58 0.75 17.21
C ASP A 74 -18.31 0.25 15.96
N TYR A 75 -18.28 1.02 14.87
CA TYR A 75 -19.02 0.77 13.63
C TYR A 75 -18.09 0.45 12.45
N ARG A 76 -16.98 -0.23 12.71
CA ARG A 76 -16.01 -0.65 11.68
C ARG A 76 -16.06 -2.15 11.47
N PRO A 77 -17.04 -2.70 10.76
CA PRO A 77 -17.17 -4.14 10.62
C PRO A 77 -16.05 -4.77 9.77
N HIS A 78 -15.63 -5.98 10.17
CA HIS A 78 -14.77 -6.89 9.43
C HIS A 78 -13.46 -6.34 8.83
N VAL A 79 -13.43 -5.86 7.58
CA VAL A 79 -12.22 -5.29 6.95
C VAL A 79 -12.17 -3.76 7.05
N PHE A 80 -13.28 -3.11 7.38
CA PHE A 80 -13.37 -1.64 7.40
C PHE A 80 -12.53 -1.00 8.51
N TRP A 81 -12.08 -1.76 9.52
CA TRP A 81 -11.27 -1.21 10.61
C TRP A 81 -9.88 -0.76 10.17
N THR A 82 -9.34 -1.31 9.08
CA THR A 82 -8.01 -0.93 8.56
C THR A 82 -8.04 0.40 7.79
N LEU A 83 -9.19 0.75 7.19
CA LEU A 83 -9.36 1.96 6.39
C LEU A 83 -9.05 3.24 7.17
N PRO A 84 -9.58 3.47 8.39
CA PRO A 84 -9.19 4.63 9.19
C PRO A 84 -7.73 4.59 9.63
N LEU A 85 -7.09 3.42 9.75
CA LEU A 85 -5.65 3.34 10.02
C LEU A 85 -4.85 3.83 8.81
N GLU A 86 -5.23 3.38 7.61
CA GLU A 86 -4.63 3.82 6.35
C GLU A 86 -4.81 5.33 6.14
N ILE A 87 -6.05 5.83 6.30
CA ILE A 87 -6.36 7.26 6.19
C ILE A 87 -5.60 8.07 7.25
N GLY A 88 -5.57 7.62 8.50
CA GLY A 88 -4.79 8.26 9.56
C GLY A 88 -3.30 8.35 9.20
N TYR A 89 -2.73 7.27 8.67
CA TYR A 89 -1.34 7.25 8.23
C TYR A 89 -1.08 8.20 7.04
N TYR A 90 -2.08 8.46 6.21
CA TYR A 90 -1.94 9.40 5.10
C TYR A 90 -1.65 10.84 5.56
N PHE A 91 -2.05 11.23 6.78
CA PHE A 91 -1.68 12.51 7.38
C PHE A 91 -0.25 12.52 7.94
N VAL A 92 0.28 11.36 8.32
CA VAL A 92 1.65 11.22 8.85
C VAL A 92 2.70 11.31 7.74
N ILE A 93 2.43 10.73 6.56
CA ILE A 93 3.41 10.65 5.46
C ILE A 93 3.95 12.02 4.99
N PRO A 94 3.16 13.08 4.80
CA PRO A 94 3.69 14.38 4.39
C PRO A 94 4.70 14.93 5.41
N ALA A 95 4.37 14.87 6.70
CA ALA A 95 5.27 15.29 7.78
C ALA A 95 6.54 14.43 7.80
N PHE A 96 6.40 13.10 7.69
CA PHE A 96 7.53 12.17 7.63
C PHE A 96 8.48 12.49 6.46
N VAL A 97 7.93 12.75 5.27
CA VAL A 97 8.72 13.10 4.08
C VAL A 97 9.45 14.42 4.27
N LEU A 98 8.82 15.43 4.88
CA LEU A 98 9.44 16.73 5.14
C LEU A 98 10.58 16.61 6.15
N ILE A 99 10.39 15.86 7.25
CA ILE A 99 11.44 15.59 8.25
C ILE A 99 12.61 14.85 7.58
N ALA A 100 12.34 13.79 6.83
CA ALA A 100 13.37 13.02 6.13
C ALA A 100 14.17 13.88 5.12
N LEU A 101 13.53 14.87 4.49
CA LEU A 101 14.21 15.83 3.62
C LEU A 101 15.01 16.88 4.42
N GLY A 102 14.47 17.35 5.54
CA GLY A 102 15.12 18.29 6.45
C GLY A 102 16.43 17.75 7.04
N LEU A 103 16.51 16.45 7.31
CA LEU A 103 17.73 15.79 7.81
C LEU A 103 18.90 15.78 6.79
N ARG A 104 18.66 16.08 5.51
CA ARG A 104 19.68 16.21 4.44
C ARG A 104 20.72 15.08 4.44
N ARG A 105 21.97 15.36 4.86
CA ARG A 105 23.13 14.43 4.95
C ARG A 105 23.05 13.53 6.18
N TYR A 106 22.39 13.97 7.23
CA TYR A 106 22.21 13.26 8.51
C TYR A 106 20.98 12.33 8.51
N TRP A 107 20.45 11.99 7.34
CA TRP A 107 19.26 11.14 7.23
C TRP A 107 19.46 9.77 7.90
N TRP A 108 20.68 9.22 7.88
CA TRP A 108 21.04 7.97 8.54
C TRP A 108 20.88 8.02 10.07
N LEU A 109 21.10 9.19 10.70
CA LEU A 109 20.86 9.40 12.13
C LEU A 109 19.37 9.30 12.50
N GLY A 110 18.46 9.58 11.56
CA GLY A 110 17.03 9.35 11.75
C GLY A 110 16.62 7.92 11.44
N VAL A 111 17.18 7.33 10.38
CA VAL A 111 16.82 5.98 9.91
C VAL A 111 17.22 4.89 10.90
N GLY A 112 18.42 4.97 11.48
CA GLY A 112 18.94 3.96 12.41
C GLY A 112 18.05 3.78 13.65
N PRO A 113 17.85 4.83 14.47
CA PRO A 113 16.99 4.76 15.65
C PRO A 113 15.55 4.37 15.31
N LEU A 114 15.01 4.87 14.20
CA LEU A 114 13.65 4.53 13.76
C LEU A 114 13.53 3.06 13.39
N LEU A 115 14.54 2.48 12.72
CA LEU A 115 14.56 1.05 12.40
C LEU A 115 14.60 0.20 13.68
N VAL A 116 15.45 0.57 14.64
CA VAL A 116 15.53 -0.11 15.95
C VAL A 116 14.19 -0.05 16.66
N TRP A 117 13.54 1.12 16.71
CA TRP A 117 12.22 1.27 17.28
C TRP A 117 11.16 0.42 16.56
N ILE A 118 11.16 0.40 15.22
CA ILE A 118 10.23 -0.43 14.42
C ILE A 118 10.39 -1.91 14.73
N ILE A 119 11.63 -2.40 14.84
CA ILE A 119 11.92 -3.80 15.15
C ILE A 119 11.49 -4.12 16.59
N HIS A 120 11.84 -3.25 17.55
CA HIS A 120 11.44 -3.39 18.94
C HIS A 120 9.92 -3.45 19.09
N GLU A 121 9.19 -2.45 18.60
CA GLU A 121 7.72 -2.44 18.63
C GLU A 121 7.12 -3.63 17.89
N GLY A 122 7.72 -4.04 16.77
CA GLY A 122 7.24 -5.19 16.01
C GLY A 122 7.28 -6.51 16.78
N PHE A 123 8.24 -6.68 17.70
CA PHE A 123 8.36 -7.89 18.52
C PHE A 123 7.65 -7.81 19.86
N TYR A 124 7.60 -6.63 20.49
CA TYR A 124 7.13 -6.49 21.86
C TYR A 124 5.71 -5.92 21.98
N THR A 125 5.16 -5.31 20.93
CA THR A 125 3.87 -4.63 21.02
C THR A 125 2.72 -5.53 20.57
N TYR A 126 1.74 -5.71 21.47
CA TYR A 126 0.51 -6.44 21.18
C TYR A 126 -0.34 -5.72 20.14
N ARG A 127 -0.80 -6.45 19.11
CA ARG A 127 -1.56 -5.89 18.01
C ARG A 127 -2.67 -6.83 17.56
N ASN A 128 -3.90 -6.32 17.53
CA ASN A 128 -5.09 -7.05 17.13
C ASN A 128 -6.05 -6.17 16.31
N ASN A 129 -7.08 -6.80 15.74
CA ASN A 129 -8.14 -6.14 14.98
C ASN A 129 -8.81 -5.02 15.79
N HIS A 130 -9.26 -3.97 15.09
CA HIS A 130 -10.00 -2.83 15.65
C HIS A 130 -9.26 -1.96 16.69
N MET A 131 -7.97 -2.20 16.92
CA MET A 131 -7.15 -1.29 17.72
C MET A 131 -6.86 0.04 16.98
N PRO A 132 -6.52 1.11 17.71
CA PRO A 132 -6.14 2.38 17.11
C PRO A 132 -4.84 2.31 16.28
N LEU A 133 -4.49 3.43 15.65
CA LEU A 133 -3.30 3.54 14.79
C LEU A 133 -1.98 3.36 15.53
N ALA A 134 -1.88 3.79 16.80
CA ALA A 134 -0.61 3.78 17.52
C ALA A 134 0.04 2.37 17.61
N PRO A 135 -0.67 1.30 18.01
CA PRO A 135 -0.13 -0.06 17.97
C PRO A 135 0.23 -0.58 16.57
N HIS A 136 -0.27 0.05 15.51
CA HIS A 136 -0.01 -0.33 14.12
C HIS A 136 1.05 0.55 13.45
N LEU A 137 1.49 1.63 14.10
CA LEU A 137 2.26 2.69 13.46
C LEU A 137 3.61 2.18 12.93
N HIS A 138 4.30 1.33 13.69
CA HIS A 138 5.59 0.76 13.31
C HIS A 138 5.50 -0.04 11.98
N THR A 139 4.39 -0.71 11.70
CA THR A 139 4.15 -1.46 10.44
C THR A 139 4.11 -0.51 9.24
N PHE A 140 3.36 0.60 9.35
CA PHE A 140 3.29 1.59 8.29
C PHE A 140 4.60 2.36 8.11
N MET A 141 5.27 2.67 9.23
CA MET A 141 6.56 3.37 9.25
C MET A 141 7.67 2.55 8.59
N ALA A 142 7.65 1.22 8.69
CA ALA A 142 8.59 0.35 7.98
C ALA A 142 8.56 0.60 6.46
N GLY A 143 7.37 0.64 5.86
CA GLY A 143 7.23 0.90 4.43
C GLY A 143 7.72 2.29 4.01
N SER A 144 7.39 3.32 4.80
CA SER A 144 7.87 4.69 4.53
C SER A 144 9.38 4.84 4.70
N LEU A 145 9.95 4.16 5.70
CA LEU A 145 11.38 4.09 5.92
C LEU A 145 12.11 3.42 4.75
N GLY A 146 11.56 2.30 4.25
CA GLY A 146 12.06 1.64 3.04
C GLY A 146 12.03 2.56 1.81
N ALA A 147 10.93 3.29 1.61
CA ALA A 147 10.82 4.23 0.50
C ALA A 147 11.85 5.38 0.57
N VAL A 148 12.09 5.94 1.75
CA VAL A 148 13.14 6.97 1.96
C VAL A 148 14.53 6.39 1.72
N THR A 149 14.80 5.21 2.28
CA THR A 149 16.08 4.51 2.12
C THR A 149 16.36 4.22 0.65
N PHE A 150 15.38 3.66 -0.07
CA PHE A 150 15.50 3.43 -1.51
C PHE A 150 15.80 4.72 -2.28
N VAL A 151 15.04 5.81 -2.05
CA VAL A 151 15.26 7.07 -2.79
C VAL A 151 16.65 7.64 -2.50
N LYS A 152 17.14 7.58 -1.26
CA LYS A 152 18.48 8.06 -0.91
C LYS A 152 19.58 7.18 -1.51
N LEU A 153 19.43 5.87 -1.48
CA LEU A 153 20.38 4.93 -2.09
C LEU A 153 20.40 5.07 -3.61
N ASP A 154 19.24 5.15 -4.28
CA ASP A 154 19.11 5.36 -5.73
C ASP A 154 19.79 6.66 -6.17
N LEU A 155 19.60 7.76 -5.41
CA LEU A 155 20.28 9.02 -5.68
C LEU A 155 21.79 8.91 -5.47
N TRP A 156 22.23 8.30 -4.37
CA TRP A 156 23.65 8.12 -4.08
C TRP A 156 24.36 7.32 -5.17
N ILE A 157 23.82 6.15 -5.53
CA ILE A 157 24.35 5.28 -6.60
C ILE A 157 24.50 6.06 -7.91
N LYS A 158 23.50 6.86 -8.28
CA LYS A 158 23.53 7.67 -9.50
C LYS A 158 24.54 8.81 -9.43
N THR A 159 24.68 9.48 -8.28
CA THR A 159 25.62 10.60 -8.13
C THR A 159 27.07 10.16 -8.07
N THR A 160 27.35 8.98 -7.53
CA THR A 160 28.72 8.45 -7.40
C THR A 160 29.09 7.49 -8.53
N GLU A 161 28.19 7.29 -9.51
CA GLU A 161 28.31 6.30 -10.59
C GLU A 161 28.74 4.92 -10.06
N PHE A 162 28.17 4.52 -8.93
CA PHE A 162 28.61 3.33 -8.22
C PHE A 162 28.31 2.07 -9.03
N SER A 163 29.36 1.31 -9.33
CA SER A 163 29.24 0.01 -9.99
C SER A 163 29.17 -1.13 -8.98
N PHE A 164 28.15 -1.97 -9.11
CA PHE A 164 27.99 -3.15 -8.27
C PHE A 164 29.03 -4.21 -8.66
N ARG A 165 29.96 -4.48 -7.74
CA ARG A 165 30.84 -5.65 -7.81
C ARG A 165 30.07 -6.92 -7.41
N TRP A 166 30.64 -8.07 -7.76
CA TRP A 166 30.03 -9.36 -7.45
C TRP A 166 29.81 -9.57 -5.93
N TRP A 167 30.79 -9.22 -5.09
CA TRP A 167 30.66 -9.33 -3.62
C TRP A 167 29.52 -8.48 -3.05
N HIS A 168 29.31 -7.26 -3.56
CA HIS A 168 28.17 -6.42 -3.16
C HIS A 168 26.85 -7.08 -3.52
N THR A 169 26.78 -7.70 -4.70
CA THR A 169 25.59 -8.43 -5.14
C THR A 169 25.36 -9.66 -4.29
N LEU A 170 26.40 -10.46 -4.02
CA LEU A 170 26.31 -11.63 -3.15
C LEU A 170 25.80 -11.25 -1.76
N PHE A 171 26.36 -10.19 -1.16
CA PHE A 171 25.92 -9.69 0.14
C PHE A 171 24.43 -9.30 0.13
N LEU A 172 23.97 -8.54 -0.87
CA LEU A 172 22.56 -8.19 -1.00
C LEU A 172 21.65 -9.43 -1.13
N ARG A 173 22.09 -10.46 -1.86
CA ARG A 173 21.33 -11.71 -2.01
C ARG A 173 21.27 -12.54 -0.74
N VAL A 174 22.35 -12.57 0.04
CA VAL A 174 22.35 -13.24 1.35
C VAL A 174 21.38 -12.54 2.29
N VAL A 175 21.40 -11.21 2.34
CA VAL A 175 20.47 -10.42 3.17
C VAL A 175 19.01 -10.61 2.73
N GLU A 176 18.75 -10.59 1.43
CA GLU A 176 17.43 -10.87 0.87
C GLU A 176 16.94 -12.28 1.21
N GLY A 177 17.78 -13.30 1.00
CA GLY A 177 17.45 -14.69 1.31
C GLY A 177 17.14 -14.89 2.80
N LEU A 178 17.92 -14.25 3.68
CA LEU A 178 17.65 -14.26 5.12
C LEU A 178 16.33 -13.57 5.46
N ALA A 179 16.03 -12.42 4.84
CA ALA A 179 14.77 -11.71 5.05
C ALA A 179 13.57 -12.56 4.62
N ILE A 180 13.67 -13.27 3.48
CA ILE A 180 12.63 -14.19 2.99
C ILE A 180 12.47 -15.37 3.95
N ALA A 181 13.56 -15.98 4.38
CA ALA A 181 13.53 -17.10 5.31
C ALA A 181 12.85 -16.71 6.64
N LEU A 182 13.22 -15.56 7.20
CA LEU A 182 12.59 -15.03 8.42
C LEU A 182 11.11 -14.70 8.20
N MET A 183 10.75 -14.09 7.06
CA MET A 183 9.36 -13.79 6.72
C MET A 183 8.51 -15.07 6.62
N LEU A 184 9.03 -16.11 5.97
CA LEU A 184 8.37 -17.41 5.88
C LEU A 184 8.25 -18.07 7.25
N SER A 185 9.30 -18.00 8.08
CA SER A 185 9.25 -18.53 9.44
C SER A 185 8.13 -17.88 10.26
N VAL A 186 8.02 -16.55 10.23
CA VAL A 186 6.93 -15.83 10.94
C VAL A 186 5.56 -16.17 10.35
N SER A 187 5.44 -16.31 9.03
CA SER A 187 4.17 -16.58 8.35
C SER A 187 3.66 -18.00 8.58
N PHE A 188 4.57 -18.96 8.76
CA PHE A 188 4.29 -20.38 8.95
C PHE A 188 4.61 -20.85 10.38
N GLN A 189 4.60 -19.92 11.36
CA GLN A 189 4.71 -20.22 12.80
C GLN A 189 5.93 -21.05 13.19
N GLY A 190 7.12 -20.70 12.71
CA GLY A 190 8.36 -21.35 13.12
C GLY A 190 8.94 -22.34 12.11
N LEU A 191 8.49 -22.32 10.84
CA LEU A 191 8.90 -23.25 9.76
C LEU A 191 10.37 -23.72 9.78
N PHE A 192 11.32 -22.83 10.08
CA PHE A 192 12.75 -23.16 10.16
C PHE A 192 13.28 -23.39 11.58
N PHE A 193 12.62 -22.83 12.59
CA PHE A 193 13.03 -22.89 13.99
C PHE A 193 12.48 -24.14 14.69
N ASP A 194 11.27 -24.58 14.38
CA ASP A 194 10.64 -25.78 14.97
C ASP A 194 11.52 -27.03 14.89
N TRP A 195 12.37 -27.11 13.87
CA TRP A 195 13.26 -28.26 13.61
C TRP A 195 14.70 -28.08 14.12
N ILE A 196 15.13 -26.86 14.44
CA ILE A 196 16.55 -26.53 14.68
C ILE A 196 16.78 -25.88 16.04
N HIS A 197 15.92 -24.95 16.48
CA HIS A 197 16.08 -24.22 17.73
C HIS A 197 14.76 -23.58 18.18
N ALA A 198 14.51 -23.51 19.48
CA ALA A 198 13.34 -22.79 19.99
C ALA A 198 13.28 -21.36 19.42
N ASP A 199 12.10 -20.93 18.97
CA ASP A 199 11.93 -19.64 18.30
C ASP A 199 12.44 -18.51 19.21
N PRO A 200 13.48 -17.76 18.80
CA PRO A 200 14.02 -16.67 19.61
C PRO A 200 13.07 -15.47 19.67
N VAL A 201 12.07 -15.41 18.80
CA VAL A 201 11.05 -14.36 18.81
C VAL A 201 9.97 -14.75 19.81
N PRO A 202 9.65 -13.90 20.81
CA PRO A 202 8.58 -14.20 21.75
C PRO A 202 7.30 -14.47 20.98
N ALA A 203 6.55 -15.52 21.37
CA ALA A 203 5.22 -15.80 20.87
C ALA A 203 4.26 -14.70 21.35
N ALA A 204 4.43 -13.49 20.81
CA ALA A 204 3.61 -12.34 21.13
C ALA A 204 2.19 -12.65 20.64
N PRO A 205 1.17 -12.50 21.50
CA PRO A 205 -0.20 -12.74 21.07
C PRO A 205 -0.56 -11.74 19.95
N GLY A 206 -1.36 -12.16 18.96
CA GLY A 206 -1.83 -11.28 17.88
C GLY A 206 -1.12 -11.45 16.53
N PHE A 207 -1.02 -10.37 15.75
CA PHE A 207 -0.54 -10.43 14.36
C PHE A 207 0.98 -10.45 14.24
N GLY A 208 1.51 -11.50 13.60
CA GLY A 208 2.93 -11.61 13.26
C GLY A 208 3.49 -10.40 12.52
N PHE A 209 4.75 -10.06 12.81
CA PHE A 209 5.42 -8.89 12.28
C PHE A 209 6.36 -9.25 11.13
N VAL A 210 5.90 -9.02 9.90
CA VAL A 210 6.64 -9.32 8.65
C VAL A 210 7.06 -8.07 7.87
N SER A 211 6.71 -6.88 8.37
CA SER A 211 6.81 -5.64 7.60
C SER A 211 8.25 -5.21 7.32
N VAL A 212 9.17 -5.43 8.26
CA VAL A 212 10.60 -5.11 8.07
C VAL A 212 11.22 -6.03 7.03
N GLN A 213 10.96 -7.33 7.12
CA GLN A 213 11.47 -8.34 6.21
C GLN A 213 10.98 -8.07 4.78
N MET A 214 9.67 -7.82 4.63
CA MET A 214 9.09 -7.46 3.33
C MET A 214 9.65 -6.14 2.77
N THR A 215 9.89 -5.15 3.65
CA THR A 215 10.50 -3.87 3.24
C THR A 215 11.93 -4.07 2.74
N ILE A 216 12.74 -4.90 3.43
CA ILE A 216 14.11 -5.22 3.03
C ILE A 216 14.12 -5.87 1.64
N VAL A 217 13.27 -6.87 1.41
CA VAL A 217 13.15 -7.55 0.11
C VAL A 217 12.81 -6.54 -0.99
N PHE A 218 11.81 -5.67 -0.78
CA PHE A 218 11.46 -4.66 -1.78
C PHE A 218 12.59 -3.66 -2.04
N VAL A 219 13.28 -3.16 -1.01
CA VAL A 219 14.38 -2.21 -1.20
C VAL A 219 15.53 -2.87 -1.99
N ILE A 220 15.88 -4.12 -1.67
CA ILE A 220 16.92 -4.87 -2.39
C ILE A 220 16.53 -5.08 -3.85
N GLU A 221 15.31 -5.58 -4.12
CA GLU A 221 14.85 -5.83 -5.50
C GLU A 221 14.74 -4.55 -6.33
N MET A 222 14.38 -3.42 -5.71
CA MET A 222 14.35 -2.14 -6.40
C MET A 222 15.75 -1.59 -6.73
N ILE A 223 16.77 -1.91 -5.92
CA ILE A 223 18.16 -1.49 -6.16
C ILE A 223 18.83 -2.42 -7.17
N ARG A 224 18.67 -3.73 -6.96
CA ARG A 224 19.25 -4.77 -7.80
C ARG A 224 18.20 -5.85 -8.07
N PRO A 225 17.50 -5.79 -9.21
CA PRO A 225 16.49 -6.81 -9.56
C PRO A 225 17.07 -8.22 -9.66
N SER A 226 16.31 -9.23 -9.18
CA SER A 226 16.53 -10.66 -9.38
C SER A 226 15.36 -11.35 -10.09
N CYS A 227 15.36 -12.69 -10.04
CA CYS A 227 14.21 -13.50 -10.39
C CYS A 227 12.95 -13.13 -9.60
N ILE A 228 13.07 -12.62 -8.36
CA ILE A 228 11.93 -12.19 -7.54
C ILE A 228 11.26 -10.97 -8.17
N SER A 229 12.02 -9.96 -8.62
CA SER A 229 11.48 -8.83 -9.38
C SER A 229 10.83 -9.33 -10.67
N THR A 230 11.45 -10.28 -11.38
CA THR A 230 10.83 -10.87 -12.59
C THR A 230 9.49 -11.53 -12.29
N MET A 231 9.36 -12.23 -11.15
CA MET A 231 8.07 -12.78 -10.69
C MET A 231 7.07 -11.65 -10.42
N PHE A 232 7.44 -10.61 -9.66
CA PHE A 232 6.55 -9.47 -9.39
C PHE A 232 6.16 -8.67 -10.65
N GLU A 233 7.01 -8.69 -11.68
CA GLU A 233 6.74 -8.07 -12.99
C GLU A 233 5.81 -8.91 -13.88
N TRP A 234 5.42 -10.11 -13.45
CA TRP A 234 4.48 -10.92 -14.21
C TRP A 234 3.14 -10.18 -14.38
N SER A 235 2.55 -10.29 -15.57
CA SER A 235 1.33 -9.54 -15.94
C SER A 235 0.17 -9.81 -14.99
N VAL A 236 0.03 -11.05 -14.53
CA VAL A 236 -0.99 -11.49 -13.57
C VAL A 236 -0.82 -10.79 -12.22
N LEU A 237 0.38 -10.85 -11.63
CA LEU A 237 0.65 -10.22 -10.34
C LEU A 237 0.57 -8.69 -10.41
N ARG A 238 1.02 -8.08 -11.51
CA ARG A 238 0.82 -6.64 -11.75
C ARG A 238 -0.66 -6.27 -11.85
N TYR A 239 -1.47 -7.12 -12.49
CA TYR A 239 -2.91 -6.90 -12.57
C TYR A 239 -3.57 -7.01 -11.20
N TRP A 240 -3.20 -8.02 -10.40
CA TRP A 240 -3.64 -8.11 -9.01
C TRP A 240 -3.24 -6.92 -8.17
N GLY A 241 -2.04 -6.38 -8.38
CA GLY A 241 -1.63 -5.13 -7.77
C GLY A 241 -2.57 -3.96 -8.09
N LYS A 242 -3.11 -3.90 -9.32
CA LYS A 242 -4.07 -2.85 -9.72
C LYS A 242 -5.43 -3.00 -9.06
N ILE A 243 -5.96 -4.22 -8.97
CA ILE A 243 -7.28 -4.50 -8.37
C ILE A 243 -7.19 -4.82 -6.86
N SER A 244 -6.01 -4.65 -6.25
CA SER A 244 -5.71 -5.10 -4.89
C SER A 244 -6.64 -4.51 -3.84
N PHE A 245 -7.02 -3.25 -3.99
CA PHE A 245 -7.96 -2.60 -3.08
C PHE A 245 -9.36 -3.21 -3.18
N SER A 246 -9.82 -3.46 -4.41
CA SER A 246 -11.09 -4.14 -4.67
C SER A 246 -11.11 -5.58 -4.13
N VAL A 247 -10.02 -6.33 -4.30
CA VAL A 247 -9.86 -7.67 -3.69
C VAL A 247 -9.91 -7.57 -2.16
N TYR A 248 -9.14 -6.65 -1.58
CA TYR A 248 -9.07 -6.45 -0.13
C TYR A 248 -10.45 -6.14 0.47
N LEU A 249 -11.23 -5.26 -0.15
CA LEU A 249 -12.50 -4.83 0.40
C LEU A 249 -13.62 -5.87 0.22
N LEU A 250 -13.63 -6.59 -0.90
CA LEU A 250 -14.78 -7.38 -1.32
C LEU A 250 -14.62 -8.89 -1.14
N HIS A 251 -13.43 -9.40 -0.82
CA HIS A 251 -13.20 -10.85 -0.75
C HIS A 251 -14.15 -11.57 0.22
N SER A 252 -14.53 -10.92 1.32
CA SER A 252 -15.40 -11.48 2.36
C SER A 252 -16.77 -11.88 1.83
N PHE A 253 -17.32 -11.13 0.88
CA PHE A 253 -18.59 -11.48 0.22
C PHE A 253 -18.55 -12.83 -0.47
N ILE A 254 -17.38 -13.26 -0.95
CA ILE A 254 -17.20 -14.54 -1.64
C ILE A 254 -16.74 -15.63 -0.68
N VAL A 255 -15.83 -15.30 0.25
CA VAL A 255 -15.30 -16.27 1.21
C VAL A 255 -16.42 -16.85 2.07
N ASP A 256 -17.34 -15.99 2.53
CA ASP A 256 -18.44 -16.35 3.44
C ASP A 256 -19.76 -16.64 2.70
N TYR A 257 -19.77 -16.65 1.35
CA TYR A 257 -20.95 -16.98 0.56
C TYR A 257 -21.32 -18.47 0.71
N PRO A 258 -22.51 -18.83 1.23
CA PRO A 258 -22.83 -20.23 1.58
C PRO A 258 -22.64 -21.26 0.46
N PRO A 259 -23.08 -20.99 -0.80
CA PRO A 259 -22.87 -21.94 -1.91
C PRO A 259 -21.40 -22.21 -2.25
N VAL A 260 -20.48 -21.33 -1.83
CA VAL A 260 -19.05 -21.48 -2.04
C VAL A 260 -18.36 -22.00 -0.77
N SER A 261 -18.69 -21.45 0.40
CA SER A 261 -18.07 -21.82 1.68
C SER A 261 -18.40 -23.26 2.10
N HIS A 262 -19.62 -23.74 1.85
CA HIS A 262 -20.09 -25.08 2.21
C HIS A 262 -19.69 -26.18 1.21
N GLN A 263 -18.94 -25.86 0.16
CA GLN A 263 -18.45 -26.89 -0.76
C GLN A 263 -17.52 -27.86 -0.03
N LYS A 264 -17.89 -29.15 -0.05
CA LYS A 264 -17.13 -30.22 0.63
C LYS A 264 -15.72 -30.40 0.08
N LYS A 265 -15.57 -30.33 -1.25
CA LYS A 265 -14.27 -30.52 -1.92
C LYS A 265 -13.43 -29.24 -1.83
N TYR A 266 -12.28 -29.34 -1.15
CA TYR A 266 -11.35 -28.22 -0.94
C TYR A 266 -10.94 -27.52 -2.25
N PHE A 267 -10.55 -28.29 -3.27
CA PHE A 267 -10.11 -27.71 -4.55
C PHE A 267 -11.23 -26.94 -5.26
N ASN A 268 -12.45 -27.48 -5.28
CA ASN A 268 -13.59 -26.78 -5.87
C ASN A 268 -13.84 -25.46 -5.14
N ARG A 269 -13.81 -25.49 -3.79
CA ARG A 269 -13.95 -24.29 -2.96
C ARG A 269 -12.84 -23.28 -3.23
N PHE A 270 -11.59 -23.73 -3.34
CA PHE A 270 -10.44 -22.87 -3.61
C PHE A 270 -10.56 -22.17 -4.96
N PHE A 271 -10.76 -22.93 -6.03
CA PHE A 271 -10.89 -22.38 -7.38
C PHE A 271 -12.13 -21.49 -7.54
N ALA A 272 -13.26 -21.88 -6.94
CA ALA A 272 -14.48 -21.07 -6.94
C ALA A 272 -14.26 -19.74 -6.23
N ARG A 273 -13.70 -19.74 -5.00
CA ARG A 273 -13.39 -18.50 -4.26
C ARG A 273 -12.44 -17.62 -5.07
N PHE A 274 -11.36 -18.20 -5.57
CA PHE A 274 -10.35 -17.48 -6.31
C PHE A 274 -10.92 -16.82 -7.58
N ALA A 275 -11.63 -17.57 -8.42
CA ALA A 275 -12.22 -17.05 -9.64
C ALA A 275 -13.30 -15.97 -9.37
N LEU A 276 -14.18 -16.20 -8.38
CA LEU A 276 -15.25 -15.27 -8.05
C LEU A 276 -14.72 -13.99 -7.40
N ILE A 277 -13.70 -14.07 -6.54
CA ILE A 277 -13.03 -12.88 -5.98
C ILE A 277 -12.41 -12.06 -7.10
N LEU A 278 -11.71 -12.70 -8.04
CA LEU A 278 -11.09 -12.00 -9.16
C LEU A 278 -12.13 -11.35 -10.07
N LEU A 279 -13.25 -12.04 -10.35
CA LEU A 279 -14.34 -11.49 -11.16
C LEU A 279 -14.96 -10.28 -10.47
N LEU A 280 -15.32 -10.40 -9.19
CA LEU A 280 -15.94 -9.34 -8.41
C LEU A 280 -14.99 -8.13 -8.26
N ALA A 281 -13.73 -8.37 -7.96
CA ALA A 281 -12.72 -7.32 -7.84
C ALA A 281 -12.42 -6.64 -9.18
N THR A 282 -12.41 -7.40 -10.28
CA THR A 282 -12.24 -6.85 -11.64
C THR A 282 -13.42 -5.97 -12.04
N ALA A 283 -14.64 -6.45 -11.81
CA ALA A 283 -15.86 -5.71 -12.12
C ALA A 283 -15.94 -4.41 -11.32
N SER A 284 -15.76 -4.49 -10.00
CA SER A 284 -15.77 -3.32 -9.11
C SER A 284 -14.64 -2.33 -9.42
N TYR A 285 -13.44 -2.81 -9.77
CA TYR A 285 -12.34 -1.95 -10.21
C TYR A 285 -12.73 -1.15 -11.45
N HIS A 286 -13.28 -1.79 -12.48
CA HIS A 286 -13.63 -1.10 -13.72
C HIS A 286 -14.87 -0.19 -13.60
N LEU A 287 -15.82 -0.53 -12.72
CA LEU A 287 -17.05 0.23 -12.55
C LEU A 287 -16.89 1.43 -11.59
N ILE A 288 -16.04 1.31 -10.57
CA ILE A 288 -15.97 2.29 -9.47
C ILE A 288 -14.55 2.83 -9.29
N GLU A 289 -13.58 1.96 -9.02
CA GLU A 289 -12.22 2.37 -8.61
C GLU A 289 -11.51 3.13 -9.73
N TYR A 290 -11.50 2.57 -10.94
CA TYR A 290 -10.82 3.14 -12.10
C TYR A 290 -11.43 4.47 -12.57
N PRO A 291 -12.76 4.61 -12.74
CA PRO A 291 -13.38 5.91 -13.02
C PRO A 291 -13.08 6.97 -11.96
N SER A 292 -13.07 6.57 -10.67
CA SER A 292 -12.73 7.48 -9.57
C SER A 292 -11.28 7.96 -9.64
N GLN A 293 -10.34 7.06 -9.97
CA GLN A 293 -8.94 7.43 -10.20
C GLN A 293 -8.77 8.34 -11.42
N LEU A 294 -9.53 8.11 -12.50
CA LEU A 294 -9.53 9.01 -13.67
C LEU A 294 -10.06 10.40 -13.32
N LEU A 295 -11.11 10.49 -12.50
CA LEU A 295 -11.62 11.77 -11.98
C LEU A 295 -10.55 12.50 -11.17
N ALA A 296 -9.85 11.81 -10.27
CA ALA A 296 -8.74 12.38 -9.52
C ALA A 296 -7.64 12.93 -10.45
N GLN A 297 -7.29 12.21 -11.51
CA GLN A 297 -6.32 12.69 -12.50
C GLN A 297 -6.80 13.94 -13.26
N ARG A 298 -8.10 14.02 -13.59
CA ARG A 298 -8.68 15.21 -14.22
C ARG A 298 -8.59 16.41 -13.29
N ILE A 299 -8.93 16.25 -12.00
CA ILE A 299 -8.83 17.32 -11.01
C ILE A 299 -7.36 17.73 -10.82
N SER A 300 -6.41 16.79 -10.76
CA SER A 300 -4.97 17.12 -10.74
C SER A 300 -4.53 17.98 -11.92
N LYS A 301 -4.98 17.65 -13.14
CA LYS A 301 -4.65 18.42 -14.34
C LYS A 301 -5.25 19.82 -14.28
N PHE A 302 -6.49 19.93 -13.80
CA PHE A 302 -7.15 21.21 -13.60
C PHE A 302 -6.40 22.10 -12.59
N LEU A 303 -6.01 21.54 -11.44
CA LEU A 303 -5.23 22.25 -10.42
C LEU A 303 -3.88 22.74 -10.98
N ALA A 304 -3.18 21.90 -11.73
CA ALA A 304 -1.90 22.26 -12.35
C ALA A 304 -2.06 23.33 -13.45
N ALA A 305 -3.15 23.30 -14.22
CA ALA A 305 -3.43 24.33 -15.22
C ALA A 305 -3.73 25.69 -14.58
N ARG A 306 -4.48 25.70 -13.47
CA ARG A 306 -4.77 26.93 -12.72
C ARG A 306 -3.52 27.54 -12.09
N GLU A 307 -2.60 26.70 -11.60
CA GLU A 307 -1.30 27.15 -11.12
C GLU A 307 -0.50 27.82 -12.24
N ARG A 308 -0.52 27.26 -13.46
CA ARG A 308 0.20 27.83 -14.62
C ARG A 308 -0.37 29.17 -15.08
N ASN A 309 -1.69 29.37 -15.02
CA ASN A 309 -2.33 30.58 -15.50
C ASN A 309 -2.17 31.76 -14.53
N ASP A 310 -2.13 31.51 -13.22
CA ASP A 310 -1.90 32.56 -12.22
C ASP A 310 -0.40 32.88 -12.03
N SER A 311 0.49 31.93 -12.37
CA SER A 311 1.95 32.12 -12.32
C SER A 311 2.44 32.65 -13.67
N GLY A 312 2.26 33.94 -13.93
CA GLY A 312 2.88 34.61 -15.08
C GLY A 312 4.38 34.29 -15.12
N SER A 313 4.79 33.52 -16.13
CA SER A 313 6.13 32.96 -16.36
C SER A 313 6.59 31.81 -15.43
N GLY A 314 6.93 30.66 -16.04
CA GLY A 314 8.02 29.80 -15.55
C GLY A 314 7.73 28.42 -14.94
N LEU A 315 6.49 27.99 -14.65
CA LEU A 315 6.29 26.69 -13.98
C LEU A 315 6.06 25.51 -14.94
N VAL A 316 7.13 24.75 -15.21
CA VAL A 316 7.13 23.56 -16.08
C VAL A 316 6.59 22.30 -15.38
N ARG A 317 5.52 21.76 -15.98
CA ARG A 317 5.02 20.36 -16.01
C ARG A 317 5.09 19.60 -14.67
N PHE A 318 3.97 19.58 -13.95
CA PHE A 318 3.65 18.54 -12.97
C PHE A 318 3.00 17.33 -13.65
N THR A 319 3.74 16.56 -14.46
CA THR A 319 3.26 15.23 -14.89
C THR A 319 3.94 14.14 -14.07
N CYS A 320 3.23 13.63 -13.07
CA CYS A 320 3.67 12.47 -12.28
C CYS A 320 3.38 11.13 -13.00
N MET A 321 2.83 11.10 -14.21
CA MET A 321 2.48 9.83 -14.89
C MET A 321 2.58 9.89 -16.43
N ASP A 322 3.72 10.29 -16.99
CA ASP A 322 4.03 9.98 -18.38
C ASP A 322 4.63 8.56 -18.48
N ARG A 323 3.77 7.54 -18.37
CA ARG A 323 4.12 6.17 -18.81
C ARG A 323 2.97 5.39 -19.46
N ILE A 324 1.78 5.99 -19.62
CA ILE A 324 0.61 5.29 -20.18
C ILE A 324 0.27 5.75 -21.61
N SER A 325 0.66 6.95 -22.07
CA SER A 325 0.31 7.42 -23.42
C SER A 325 1.37 7.19 -24.51
N MET A 326 2.63 6.93 -24.18
CA MET A 326 3.70 6.78 -25.20
C MET A 326 3.67 5.47 -26.00
N ARG A 327 2.80 4.51 -25.65
CA ARG A 327 2.72 3.22 -26.36
C ARG A 327 1.69 3.21 -27.51
N LYS A 328 0.92 4.28 -27.70
CA LYS A 328 -0.06 4.39 -28.80
C LYS A 328 0.43 5.17 -30.03
N GLN A 329 1.67 5.66 -30.03
CA GLN A 329 2.18 6.54 -31.10
C GLN A 329 3.42 6.00 -31.83
N LYS A 330 3.77 4.72 -31.64
CA LYS A 330 4.80 4.04 -32.45
C LYS A 330 4.25 2.71 -32.97
N VAL A 331 3.36 2.82 -33.96
CA VAL A 331 3.22 1.81 -35.01
C VAL A 331 3.42 2.59 -36.30
N PRO A 332 4.57 2.47 -36.98
CA PRO A 332 4.67 2.90 -38.36
C PRO A 332 3.76 1.99 -39.18
N MET A 333 2.79 2.58 -39.90
CA MET A 333 2.27 1.93 -41.10
C MET A 333 3.42 1.97 -42.12
N GLU A 334 4.01 0.82 -42.40
CA GLU A 334 4.73 0.64 -43.65
C GLU A 334 3.70 0.27 -44.73
N GLU A 335 3.48 1.21 -45.64
CA GLU A 335 2.94 0.97 -46.96
C GLU A 335 4.05 0.38 -47.84
N LYS A 336 3.96 -0.91 -48.17
CA LYS A 336 3.99 -1.47 -49.53
C LYS A 336 4.08 -2.99 -49.51
#